data_AF-A0A974UZF2-F1
#
_entry.id   AF-A0A974UZF2-F1
#
_cell.length_a   1.000
_cell.length_b   1.000
_cell.length_c   1.000
_cell.angle_alpha   90.00
_cell.angle_beta   90.00
_cell.angle_gamma   90.00
#
_symmetry.space_group_name_H-M   'P 1'
#
loop_
_entity.id
_entity.type
_entity.pdbx_description
1 polymer ?
#
loop_
_entity_poly.entity_id
_entity_poly.type
_entity_poly.pdbx_seq_one_letter_code
_entity_poly.pdbx_strand_id
1 'polypeptide(L)'
;MSDHLHRLVDGGLVVVRAQAGHRYHALAGPRVAAVVKALAQLAPAAPVRSLRTHHAAKALTEARTCYDHLAGRRGVELREHLLAAGALRLLDVATTP
;
A
#
# COMPACT_ATOMS: atom_id res chain seq x y z
N MET A 1 9.38 -10.89 -14.18
CA MET A 1 8.60 -9.69 -13.79
C MET A 1 7.21 -9.85 -14.41
N SER A 2 6.13 -9.64 -13.67
CA SER A 2 4.76 -9.80 -14.20
C SER A 2 4.51 -8.82 -15.36
N ASP A 3 3.91 -9.27 -16.46
CA ASP A 3 3.60 -8.45 -17.64
C ASP A 3 2.79 -7.20 -17.27
N HIS A 4 1.85 -7.34 -16.33
CA HIS A 4 1.06 -6.22 -15.83
C HIS A 4 1.89 -5.12 -15.17
N LEU A 5 2.97 -5.48 -14.45
CA LEU A 5 3.83 -4.48 -13.82
C LEU A 5 4.68 -3.73 -14.86
N HIS A 6 5.15 -4.40 -15.92
CA HIS A 6 5.83 -3.71 -17.02
C HIS A 6 4.92 -2.66 -17.64
N ARG A 7 3.68 -3.02 -17.99
CA ARG A 7 2.71 -2.09 -18.58
C ARG A 7 2.42 -0.87 -17.70
N LEU A 8 2.39 -1.05 -16.38
CA LEU A 8 2.19 0.05 -15.43
C LEU A 8 3.41 0.96 -15.31
N VAL A 9 4.62 0.41 -15.48
CA VAL A 9 5.87 1.18 -15.53
C VAL A 9 5.95 1.97 -16.84
N ASP A 10 5.71 1.32 -17.97
CA ASP A 10 5.71 1.95 -19.30
C ASP A 10 4.66 3.07 -19.39
N GLY A 11 3.51 2.87 -18.73
CA GLY A 11 2.45 3.88 -18.62
C GLY A 11 2.69 4.98 -17.58
N GLY A 12 3.84 4.99 -16.89
CA GLY A 12 4.18 6.02 -15.90
C GLY A 12 3.34 6.01 -14.61
N LEU A 13 2.63 4.91 -14.33
CA LEU A 13 1.79 4.78 -13.13
C LEU A 13 2.57 4.19 -11.95
N VAL A 14 3.60 3.41 -12.23
CA VAL A 14 4.46 2.76 -11.25
C VAL A 14 5.92 3.11 -11.52
N VAL A 15 6.67 3.34 -10.45
CA VAL A 15 8.13 3.47 -10.48
C VAL A 15 8.77 2.27 -9.79
N VAL A 16 9.91 1.83 -10.30
CA VAL A 16 10.66 0.68 -9.76
C VAL A 16 11.90 1.18 -9.04
N ARG A 17 12.22 0.58 -7.89
CA ARG A 17 13.44 0.84 -7.12
C ARG A 17 14.14 -0.48 -6.83
N ALA A 18 15.42 -0.57 -7.18
CA ALA A 18 16.24 -1.73 -6.83
C ALA A 18 16.93 -1.46 -5.50
N GLN A 19 16.73 -2.35 -4.51
CA GLN A 19 17.36 -2.27 -3.20
C GLN A 19 17.71 -3.67 -2.71
N ALA A 20 18.98 -3.90 -2.37
CA ALA A 20 19.49 -5.14 -1.77
C ALA A 20 18.97 -6.43 -2.44
N GLY A 21 19.07 -6.51 -3.77
CA GLY A 21 18.63 -7.68 -4.56
C GLY A 21 17.12 -7.77 -4.80
N HIS A 22 16.33 -6.85 -4.26
CA HIS A 22 14.88 -6.81 -4.40
C HIS A 22 14.46 -5.60 -5.25
N ARG A 23 13.33 -5.73 -5.94
CA ARG A 23 12.71 -4.63 -6.68
C ARG A 23 11.41 -4.23 -6.00
N TYR A 24 11.36 -3.01 -5.53
CA TYR A 24 10.19 -2.40 -4.94
C TYR A 24 9.46 -1.58 -5.99
N HIS A 25 8.14 -1.73 -6.04
CA HIS A 25 7.26 -1.01 -6.94
C HIS A 25 6.45 -0.02 -6.12
N ALA A 26 6.51 1.25 -6.49
CA ALA A 26 5.73 2.32 -5.87
C ALA A 26 4.88 3.01 -6.91
N LEU A 27 3.74 3.59 -6.50
CA LEU A 27 3.00 4.48 -7.40
C LEU A 27 3.86 5.69 -7.74
N ALA A 28 3.76 6.17 -8.97
CA ALA A 28 4.60 7.25 -9.47
C ALA A 28 4.45 8.57 -8.70
N GLY A 29 3.35 8.75 -7.94
CA GLY A 29 3.20 9.85 -7.00
C GLY A 29 1.80 10.01 -6.45
N PRO A 30 1.56 11.09 -5.66
CA PRO A 30 0.30 11.35 -4.98
C PRO A 30 -0.91 11.44 -5.93
N ARG A 31 -0.73 12.00 -7.13
CA ARG A 31 -1.80 12.12 -8.13
C ARG A 31 -2.29 10.75 -8.61
N VAL A 32 -1.36 9.81 -8.88
CA VAL A 32 -1.71 8.44 -9.27
C VAL A 32 -2.42 7.73 -8.12
N ALA A 33 -1.92 7.90 -6.88
CA ALA A 33 -2.57 7.34 -5.70
C ALA A 33 -4.01 7.85 -5.52
N ALA A 34 -4.26 9.14 -5.75
CA ALA A 34 -5.59 9.71 -5.67
C ALA A 34 -6.55 9.11 -6.71
N VAL A 35 -6.11 8.94 -7.96
CA VAL A 35 -6.92 8.32 -9.02
C VAL A 35 -7.22 6.85 -8.70
N VAL A 36 -6.21 6.07 -8.30
CA VAL A 36 -6.39 4.67 -7.91
C VAL A 36 -7.38 4.54 -6.75
N LYS A 37 -7.29 5.44 -5.76
CA LYS A 37 -8.23 5.50 -4.64
C LYS A 37 -9.66 5.82 -5.10
N ALA A 38 -9.84 6.79 -5.99
CA ALA A 38 -11.15 7.15 -6.52
C ALA A 38 -11.78 5.98 -7.30
N LEU A 39 -11.00 5.29 -8.14
CA LEU A 39 -11.46 4.09 -8.83
C LEU A 39 -11.86 2.98 -7.85
N ALA A 40 -11.10 2.78 -6.77
CA ALA A 40 -11.43 1.79 -5.75
C ALA A 40 -12.74 2.12 -5.01
N GLN A 41 -13.09 3.41 -4.87
CA GLN A 41 -14.37 3.84 -4.28
C GLN A 41 -15.56 3.63 -5.21
N LEU A 42 -15.34 3.68 -6.53
CA LEU A 42 -16.37 3.43 -7.54
C LEU A 42 -16.55 1.93 -7.84
N ALA A 43 -15.52 1.12 -7.58
CA ALA A 43 -15.57 -0.31 -7.81
C ALA A 43 -16.66 -0.98 -6.96
N PRO A 44 -17.41 -1.96 -7.52
CA PRO A 44 -18.40 -2.69 -6.76
C PRO A 44 -17.73 -3.45 -5.61
N ALA A 45 -18.40 -3.51 -4.47
CA ALA A 45 -17.93 -4.29 -3.34
C ALA A 45 -17.80 -5.77 -3.74
N ALA A 46 -16.70 -6.40 -3.33
CA ALA A 46 -16.52 -7.83 -3.55
C ALA A 46 -17.65 -8.61 -2.84
N PRO A 47 -18.28 -9.60 -3.51
CA PRO A 47 -19.40 -10.33 -2.94
C PRO A 47 -18.95 -11.12 -1.71
N VAL A 48 -19.61 -10.87 -0.58
CA VAL A 48 -19.42 -11.64 0.66
C VAL A 48 -20.16 -12.97 0.51
N ARG A 49 -19.42 -14.08 0.47
CA ARG A 49 -19.98 -15.42 0.25
C ARG A 49 -20.37 -16.14 1.54
N SER A 50 -19.97 -15.61 2.70
CA SER A 50 -20.27 -16.17 4.03
C SER A 50 -19.97 -15.19 5.16
N LEU A 51 -20.57 -15.41 6.34
CA LEU A 51 -20.24 -14.66 7.55
C LEU A 51 -18.75 -14.80 7.94
N ARG A 52 -18.16 -15.99 7.76
CA ARG A 52 -16.74 -16.24 7.99
C ARG A 52 -15.85 -15.35 7.10
N THR A 53 -16.16 -15.28 5.80
CA THR A 53 -15.41 -14.42 4.86
C THR A 53 -15.54 -12.94 5.20
N HIS A 54 -16.71 -12.50 5.68
CA HIS A 54 -16.91 -11.14 6.15
C HIS A 54 -16.03 -10.81 7.36
N HIS A 55 -16.04 -11.66 8.39
CA HIS A 55 -15.21 -11.45 9.58
C HIS A 55 -13.72 -11.47 9.25
N ALA A 56 -13.28 -12.37 8.37
CA ALA A 56 -11.89 -12.40 7.91
C ALA A 56 -11.48 -11.10 7.19
N ALA A 57 -12.32 -10.60 6.27
CA ALA A 57 -12.07 -9.34 5.59
C ALA A 57 -12.03 -8.14 6.56
N LYS A 58 -12.94 -8.11 7.53
CA LYS A 58 -12.97 -7.09 8.58
C LYS A 58 -11.71 -7.12 9.45
N ALA A 59 -11.28 -8.31 9.88
CA ALA A 59 -10.06 -8.48 10.67
C ALA A 59 -8.82 -8.02 9.88
N LEU A 60 -8.70 -8.42 8.61
CA LEU A 60 -7.59 -8.00 7.73
C LEU A 60 -7.52 -6.48 7.52
N THR A 61 -8.68 -5.81 7.50
CA THR A 61 -8.77 -4.35 7.39
C THR A 61 -8.33 -3.67 8.68
N GLU A 62 -8.73 -4.24 9.83
CA GLU A 62 -8.45 -3.70 11.15
C GLU A 62 -6.97 -3.76 11.52
N ALA A 63 -6.39 -4.97 11.51
CA ALA A 63 -4.99 -5.19 11.83
C ALA A 63 -4.51 -6.54 11.29
N ARG A 64 -3.29 -6.58 10.78
CA ARG A 64 -2.61 -7.80 10.33
C ARG A 64 -1.09 -7.59 10.33
N THR A 65 -0.34 -8.67 10.17
CA THR A 65 1.08 -8.57 9.81
C THR A 65 1.21 -8.80 8.31
N CYS A 66 1.74 -7.82 7.58
CA CYS A 66 2.20 -8.02 6.21
C CYS A 66 3.68 -8.35 6.31
N TYR A 67 4.09 -9.55 5.91
CA TYR A 67 5.44 -10.06 6.18
C TYR A 67 5.78 -10.00 7.68
N ASP A 68 6.67 -9.11 8.06
CA ASP A 68 7.21 -8.86 9.40
C ASP A 68 6.78 -7.48 9.97
N HIS A 69 5.89 -6.74 9.29
CA HIS A 69 5.42 -5.43 9.75
C HIS A 69 3.92 -5.38 10.04
N LEU A 70 3.55 -4.57 11.03
CA LEU A 70 2.15 -4.30 11.36
C LEU A 70 1.49 -3.47 10.26
N ALA A 71 0.37 -3.96 9.75
CA ALA A 71 -0.43 -3.37 8.70
C ALA A 71 -1.92 -3.34 9.08
N GLY A 72 -2.74 -2.73 8.23
CA GLY A 72 -4.15 -2.46 8.52
C GLY A 72 -4.34 -1.11 9.21
N ARG A 73 -5.59 -0.79 9.55
CA ARG A 73 -5.99 0.50 10.15
C ARG A 73 -5.14 0.84 11.38
N ARG A 74 -4.98 -0.11 12.29
CA ARG A 74 -4.19 0.08 13.52
C ARG A 74 -2.71 0.31 13.26
N GLY A 75 -2.13 -0.34 12.24
CA GLY A 75 -0.74 -0.13 11.87
C GLY A 75 -0.50 1.29 11.33
N VAL A 76 -1.43 1.81 10.52
CA VAL A 76 -1.39 3.19 10.03
C VAL A 76 -1.55 4.17 11.19
N GLU A 77 -2.54 3.98 12.06
CA GLU A 77 -2.76 4.84 13.23
C GLU A 77 -1.54 4.88 14.16
N LEU A 78 -0.96 3.71 14.46
CA LEU A 78 0.27 3.65 15.26
C LEU A 78 1.40 4.45 14.62
N ARG A 79 1.60 4.31 13.30
CA ARG A 79 2.62 5.08 12.58
C ARG A 79 2.38 6.58 12.69
N GLU A 80 1.16 7.04 12.46
CA GLU A 80 0.80 8.46 12.56
C GLU A 80 1.03 8.99 13.98
N HIS A 81 0.66 8.23 15.01
CA HIS A 81 0.93 8.61 16.40
C HIS A 81 2.42 8.70 16.72
N LEU A 82 3.23 7.75 16.24
CA LEU A 82 4.68 7.77 16.45
C LEU A 82 5.36 8.94 15.73
N LEU A 83 4.87 9.32 14.54
CA LEU A 83 5.32 10.51 13.83
C LEU A 83 4.92 11.78 14.57
N ALA A 84 3.66 11.89 14.99
CA ALA A 84 3.15 13.05 15.73
C ALA A 84 3.85 13.24 17.09
N ALA A 85 4.23 12.14 17.75
CA ALA A 85 5.00 12.15 19.00
C ALA A 85 6.50 12.44 18.78
N GLY A 86 6.97 12.54 17.54
CA GLY A 86 8.40 12.71 17.22
C GLY A 86 9.28 11.49 17.52
N ALA A 87 8.67 10.34 17.85
CA ALA A 87 9.37 9.09 18.12
C ALA A 87 9.95 8.45 16.85
N LEU A 88 9.38 8.77 15.69
CA LEU A 88 9.88 8.40 14.37
C LEU A 88 10.06 9.64 13.51
N ARG A 89 11.00 9.58 12.57
CA ARG A 89 11.06 10.48 11.42
C ARG A 89 11.03 9.65 10.15
N LEU A 90 10.29 10.13 9.16
CA LEU A 90 10.37 9.58 7.82
C LEU A 90 11.78 9.88 7.30
N LEU A 91 12.51 8.81 6.99
CA LEU A 91 13.67 8.95 6.14
C LEU A 91 13.11 9.02 4.73
N ASP A 92 13.28 10.17 4.09
CA ASP A 92 13.28 10.18 2.64
C ASP A 92 14.42 9.24 2.24
N VAL A 93 14.08 8.04 1.81
CA VAL A 93 15.03 7.23 1.06
C VAL A 93 15.20 8.02 -0.23
N ALA A 94 16.22 8.87 -0.24
CA ALA A 94 16.49 9.85 -1.27
C ALA A 94 16.18 9.26 -2.64
N THR A 95 15.37 9.98 -3.39
CA THR A 95 15.28 9.92 -4.84
C THR A 95 16.66 10.18 -5.42
N THR A 96 17.52 9.17 -5.43
CA THR A 96 18.72 9.16 -6.27
C THR A 96 18.24 8.93 -7.71
N PRO A 97 18.67 9.76 -8.68
CA PRO A 97 18.37 9.54 -10.09
C PRO A 97 18.85 8.18 -10.58
#